data_AF-A0A357I874-F1
#
_entry.id   AF-A0A357I874-F1
#
_cell.length_a   1.000
_cell.length_b   1.000
_cell.length_c   1.000
_cell.angle_alpha   90.00
_cell.angle_beta   90.00
_cell.angle_gamma   90.00
#
_symmetry.space_group_name_H-M   'P 1'
#
loop_
_entity.id
_entity.type
_entity.pdbx_description
1 polymer ?
#
loop_
_entity_poly.entity_id
_entity_poly.type
_entity_poly.pdbx_seq_one_letter_code
_entity_poly.pdbx_strand_id
1 'polypeptide(L)'
;MNLYVRGILLVSVMASTAVFAEAYTSRYAGEEQRTIKSLSADDIATLERGGGWGLAKAAELNGVPGPLHILQMADEIRLTSPQHGKIAALYDKMKTQAIPLGKALIRLEVSLNAQFSDGTLSAGTLQQLLQEIEAVRADLRYVHLAAHLETPAILTPEQIRHYNQLRGYGNDPCQHVPKGHNPEMWKRHHGCG
;
A
#
# COMPACT_ATOMS: atom_id res chain seq x y z
N MET A 1 -14.15 -30.48 85.74
CA MET A 1 -15.20 -30.33 84.72
C MET A 1 -14.84 -29.08 83.90
N ASN A 2 -14.58 -29.27 82.60
CA ASN A 2 -13.95 -28.33 81.67
C ASN A 2 -14.69 -27.00 81.51
N LEU A 3 -13.97 -25.88 81.37
CA LEU A 3 -14.44 -24.72 80.65
C LEU A 3 -13.47 -24.39 79.50
N TYR A 4 -14.00 -24.42 78.28
CA TYR A 4 -13.29 -24.22 77.01
C TYR A 4 -13.12 -22.72 76.71
N VAL A 5 -11.89 -22.31 76.36
CA VAL A 5 -11.61 -20.99 75.78
C VAL A 5 -11.83 -21.07 74.27
N ARG A 6 -12.78 -20.29 73.74
CA ARG A 6 -13.02 -20.15 72.30
C ARG A 6 -12.01 -19.16 71.70
N GLY A 7 -11.03 -19.66 70.97
CA GLY A 7 -10.17 -18.83 70.11
C GLY A 7 -10.83 -18.60 68.75
N ILE A 8 -11.07 -17.34 68.39
CA ILE A 8 -11.52 -16.94 67.05
C ILE A 8 -10.28 -16.82 66.17
N LEU A 9 -10.18 -17.64 65.14
CA LEU A 9 -9.12 -17.59 64.13
C LEU A 9 -9.56 -16.66 62.99
N LEU A 10 -8.92 -15.50 62.85
CA LEU A 10 -9.11 -14.58 61.74
C LEU A 10 -8.19 -15.00 60.58
N VAL A 11 -8.76 -15.57 59.52
CA VAL A 11 -8.06 -15.89 58.27
C VAL A 11 -8.12 -14.66 57.37
N SER A 12 -6.98 -13.97 57.23
CA SER A 12 -6.83 -12.87 56.27
C SER A 12 -6.55 -13.46 54.88
N VAL A 13 -7.50 -13.34 53.96
CA VAL A 13 -7.32 -13.71 52.55
C VAL A 13 -6.68 -12.52 51.83
N MET A 14 -5.38 -12.60 51.56
CA MET A 14 -4.72 -11.68 50.64
C MET A 14 -5.13 -12.03 49.20
N ALA A 15 -6.04 -11.25 48.62
CA ALA A 15 -6.33 -11.30 47.19
C ALA A 15 -5.20 -10.60 46.43
N SER A 16 -4.28 -11.39 45.86
CA SER A 16 -3.27 -10.88 44.92
C SER A 16 -3.95 -10.44 43.64
N THR A 17 -4.16 -9.15 43.46
CA THR A 17 -4.52 -8.57 42.16
C THR A 17 -3.28 -8.64 41.25
N ALA A 18 -3.18 -9.68 40.44
CA ALA A 18 -2.23 -9.71 39.34
C ALA A 18 -2.63 -8.61 38.35
N VAL A 19 -1.91 -7.50 38.38
CA VAL A 19 -1.99 -6.47 37.34
C VAL A 19 -1.37 -7.09 36.08
N PHE A 20 -2.19 -7.61 35.18
CA PHE A 20 -1.72 -7.94 33.83
C PHE A 20 -1.34 -6.62 33.16
N ALA A 21 -0.04 -6.37 33.02
CA ALA A 21 0.42 -5.37 32.07
C ALA A 21 -0.11 -5.77 30.70
N GLU A 22 -0.88 -4.91 30.03
CA GLU A 22 -1.15 -5.08 28.61
C GLU A 22 0.20 -5.19 27.92
N ALA A 23 0.48 -6.36 27.34
CA ALA A 23 1.71 -6.57 26.60
C ALA A 23 1.70 -5.59 25.43
N TYR A 24 2.57 -4.57 25.49
CA TYR A 24 2.74 -3.65 24.39
C TYR A 24 3.35 -4.43 23.22
N THR A 25 2.54 -4.69 22.20
CA THR A 25 2.96 -5.39 20.98
C THR A 25 2.99 -4.41 19.81
N SER A 26 4.11 -4.40 19.09
CA SER A 26 4.24 -3.62 17.86
C SER A 26 3.33 -4.17 16.75
N ARG A 27 2.70 -3.27 15.99
CA ARG A 27 2.03 -3.61 14.71
C ARG A 27 2.98 -4.18 13.65
N TYR A 28 4.29 -4.05 13.88
CA TYR A 28 5.35 -4.54 12.99
C TYR A 28 6.02 -5.82 13.51
N ALA A 29 5.49 -6.45 14.57
CA ALA A 29 6.05 -7.70 15.08
C ALA A 29 6.09 -8.78 13.98
N GLY A 30 7.27 -9.36 13.76
CA GLY A 30 7.58 -10.30 12.67
C GLY A 30 8.18 -9.62 11.42
N GLU A 31 7.96 -8.32 11.22
CA GLU A 31 8.56 -7.60 10.08
C GLU A 31 10.06 -7.37 10.27
N GLU A 32 10.57 -7.43 11.50
CA GLU A 32 12.01 -7.37 11.78
C GLU A 32 12.78 -8.55 11.17
N GLN A 33 12.11 -9.61 10.72
CA GLN A 33 12.73 -10.74 10.01
C GLN A 33 12.90 -10.49 8.49
N ARG A 34 12.33 -9.40 7.93
CA ARG A 34 12.49 -9.07 6.51
C ARG A 34 13.95 -8.76 6.17
N THR A 35 14.37 -9.09 4.95
CA THR A 35 15.70 -8.72 4.44
C THR A 35 15.88 -7.20 4.36
N ILE A 36 14.86 -6.50 3.87
CA ILE A 36 14.78 -5.04 3.83
C ILE A 36 13.60 -4.63 4.72
N LYS A 37 13.83 -3.90 5.82
CA LYS A 37 12.74 -3.66 6.80
C LYS A 37 11.57 -2.86 6.22
N SER A 38 11.85 -1.95 5.30
CA SER A 38 10.88 -1.05 4.66
C SER A 38 10.08 -1.70 3.51
N LEU A 39 10.51 -2.83 2.96
CA LEU A 39 9.91 -3.45 1.78
C LEU A 39 9.55 -4.91 2.02
N SER A 40 8.30 -5.28 1.77
CA SER A 40 7.87 -6.67 1.71
C SER A 40 8.40 -7.37 0.45
N ALA A 41 8.30 -8.70 0.42
CA ALA A 41 8.63 -9.48 -0.79
C ALA A 41 7.75 -9.07 -1.99
N ASP A 42 6.49 -8.75 -1.76
CA ASP A 42 5.55 -8.31 -2.79
C ASP A 42 5.89 -6.90 -3.31
N ASP A 43 6.38 -6.01 -2.44
CA ASP A 43 6.86 -4.69 -2.85
C ASP A 43 8.07 -4.84 -3.78
N ILE A 44 9.04 -5.67 -3.39
CA ILE A 44 10.25 -5.95 -4.19
C ILE A 44 9.84 -6.54 -5.55
N ALA A 45 9.03 -7.60 -5.57
CA ALA A 45 8.57 -8.21 -6.80
C ALA A 45 7.79 -7.23 -7.70
N THR A 46 6.98 -6.34 -7.10
CA THR A 46 6.27 -5.28 -7.81
C THR A 46 7.23 -4.28 -8.45
N LEU A 47 8.23 -3.81 -7.70
CA LEU A 47 9.23 -2.86 -8.18
C LEU A 47 10.13 -3.46 -9.26
N GLU A 48 10.57 -4.71 -9.10
CA GLU A 48 11.42 -5.42 -10.06
C GLU A 48 10.75 -5.60 -11.42
N ARG A 49 9.43 -5.80 -11.42
CA ARG A 49 8.63 -5.85 -12.64
C ARG A 49 8.08 -4.48 -13.06
N GLY A 50 8.45 -3.36 -12.44
CA GLY A 50 7.94 -2.03 -12.81
C GLY A 50 6.42 -1.88 -12.68
N GLY A 51 5.83 -2.51 -11.66
CA GLY A 51 4.42 -2.41 -11.32
C GLY A 51 4.09 -1.11 -10.59
N GLY A 52 2.83 -0.68 -10.67
CA GLY A 52 2.41 0.66 -10.25
C GLY A 52 2.55 0.99 -8.76
N TRP A 53 2.72 0.00 -7.86
CA TRP A 53 2.95 0.17 -6.41
C TRP A 53 2.12 1.29 -5.73
N GLY A 54 0.87 1.50 -6.19
CA GLY A 54 -0.01 2.59 -5.72
C GLY A 54 0.41 4.02 -6.10
N LEU A 55 1.48 4.21 -6.87
CA LEU A 55 2.09 5.50 -7.20
C LEU A 55 1.20 6.42 -8.05
N ALA A 56 0.35 5.83 -8.90
CA ALA A 56 -0.58 6.55 -9.78
C ALA A 56 -2.01 6.66 -9.25
N LYS A 57 -2.27 6.35 -7.97
CA LYS A 57 -3.62 6.41 -7.38
C LYS A 57 -4.32 7.76 -7.60
N ALA A 58 -3.57 8.86 -7.61
CA ALA A 58 -4.13 10.18 -7.86
C ALA A 58 -4.78 10.30 -9.26
N ALA A 59 -4.20 9.69 -10.29
CA ALA A 59 -4.81 9.66 -11.61
C ALA A 59 -5.93 8.62 -11.67
N GLU A 60 -5.62 7.40 -11.22
CA GLU A 60 -6.53 6.26 -11.30
C GLU A 60 -7.87 6.50 -10.61
N LEU A 61 -7.84 6.97 -9.35
CA LEU A 61 -9.04 7.19 -8.55
C LEU A 61 -9.80 8.47 -8.95
N ASN A 62 -9.22 9.30 -9.81
CA ASN A 62 -9.91 10.40 -10.49
C ASN A 62 -10.37 10.00 -11.90
N GLY A 63 -10.42 8.71 -12.18
CA GLY A 63 -10.97 8.13 -13.40
C GLY A 63 -10.11 8.33 -14.65
N VAL A 64 -8.82 8.61 -14.46
CA VAL A 64 -7.83 8.70 -15.54
C VAL A 64 -7.17 7.31 -15.69
N PRO A 65 -7.47 6.56 -16.76
CA PRO A 65 -7.06 5.17 -16.89
C PRO A 65 -5.54 4.99 -17.04
N GLY A 66 -5.04 3.89 -16.47
CA GLY A 66 -3.68 3.40 -16.73
C GLY A 66 -3.63 2.42 -17.90
N PRO A 67 -2.52 2.37 -18.68
CA PRO A 67 -2.47 1.61 -19.92
C PRO A 67 -2.60 0.08 -19.71
N LEU A 68 -2.06 -0.47 -18.61
CA LEU A 68 -2.22 -1.89 -18.30
C LEU A 68 -3.69 -2.29 -18.14
N HIS A 69 -4.47 -1.51 -17.40
CA HIS A 69 -5.86 -1.80 -17.15
C HIS A 69 -6.71 -1.66 -18.42
N ILE A 70 -6.36 -0.73 -19.29
CA ILE A 70 -6.98 -0.60 -20.62
C ILE A 70 -6.71 -1.82 -21.50
N LEU A 71 -5.49 -2.35 -21.48
CA LEU A 71 -5.17 -3.60 -22.21
C LEU A 71 -5.91 -4.81 -21.62
N GLN A 72 -6.04 -4.88 -20.29
CA GLN A 72 -6.77 -5.96 -19.61
C GLN A 72 -8.28 -5.96 -19.91
N MET A 73 -8.84 -4.81 -20.27
CA MET A 73 -10.27 -4.64 -20.58
C MET A 73 -10.51 -4.30 -22.06
N ALA A 74 -9.56 -4.66 -22.94
CA ALA A 74 -9.57 -4.21 -24.32
C ALA A 74 -10.85 -4.61 -25.06
N ASP A 75 -11.35 -5.82 -24.81
CA ASP A 75 -12.57 -6.33 -25.44
C ASP A 75 -13.81 -5.62 -24.89
N GLU A 76 -13.91 -5.46 -23.57
CA GLU A 76 -15.05 -4.86 -22.89
C GLU A 76 -15.23 -3.39 -23.26
N ILE A 77 -14.13 -2.64 -23.39
CA ILE A 77 -14.17 -1.24 -23.83
C ILE A 77 -14.15 -1.09 -25.36
N ARG A 78 -14.14 -2.19 -26.11
CA ARG A 78 -14.10 -2.21 -27.59
C ARG A 78 -12.92 -1.39 -28.14
N LEU A 79 -11.71 -1.69 -27.67
CA LEU A 79 -10.48 -1.04 -28.10
C LEU A 79 -10.19 -1.41 -29.56
N THR A 80 -10.04 -0.41 -30.43
CA THR A 80 -9.70 -0.66 -31.84
C THR A 80 -8.26 -1.14 -31.98
N SER A 81 -7.92 -1.88 -33.04
CA SER A 81 -6.54 -2.34 -33.27
C SER A 81 -5.49 -1.20 -33.24
N PRO A 82 -5.75 -0.02 -33.84
CA PRO A 82 -4.83 1.11 -33.73
C PRO A 82 -4.68 1.66 -32.31
N GLN A 83 -5.76 1.69 -31.51
CA GLN A 83 -5.68 2.10 -30.10
C GLN A 83 -4.91 1.09 -29.28
N HIS A 84 -5.16 -0.21 -29.48
CA HIS A 84 -4.44 -1.28 -28.81
C HIS A 84 -2.93 -1.16 -29.02
N GLY A 85 -2.48 -0.95 -30.27
CA GLY A 85 -1.06 -0.74 -30.58
C GLY A 85 -0.45 0.46 -29.84
N LYS A 86 -1.17 1.59 -29.77
CA LYS A 86 -0.72 2.80 -29.06
C LYS A 86 -0.66 2.60 -27.54
N ILE A 87 -1.66 1.94 -26.95
CA ILE A 87 -1.68 1.66 -25.51
C ILE A 87 -0.59 0.66 -25.13
N ALA A 88 -0.37 -0.39 -25.93
CA ALA A 88 0.70 -1.34 -25.72
C ALA A 88 2.08 -0.65 -25.75
N ALA A 89 2.33 0.20 -26.75
CA ALA A 89 3.57 0.97 -26.83
C ALA A 89 3.75 1.91 -25.62
N LEU A 90 2.67 2.55 -25.14
CA LEU A 90 2.71 3.40 -23.94
C LEU A 90 3.02 2.58 -22.68
N TYR A 91 2.42 1.40 -22.54
CA TYR A 91 2.71 0.48 -21.43
C TYR A 91 4.17 0.01 -21.44
N ASP A 92 4.69 -0.37 -22.62
CA ASP A 92 6.08 -0.83 -22.77
C ASP A 92 7.09 0.28 -22.49
N LYS A 93 6.82 1.52 -22.95
CA LYS A 93 7.60 2.71 -22.62
C LYS A 93 7.67 2.92 -21.10
N MET A 94 6.51 2.92 -20.43
CA MET A 94 6.42 3.06 -18.97
C MET A 94 7.22 1.97 -18.26
N LYS A 95 7.08 0.71 -18.68
CA LYS A 95 7.77 -0.44 -18.08
C LYS A 95 9.30 -0.34 -18.24
N THR A 96 9.76 0.04 -19.43
CA THR A 96 11.19 0.23 -19.73
C THR A 96 11.83 1.27 -18.82
N GLN A 97 11.08 2.31 -18.44
CA GLN A 97 11.54 3.34 -17.50
C GLN A 97 11.39 2.91 -16.03
N ALA A 98 10.28 2.27 -15.67
CA ALA A 98 9.96 1.93 -14.28
C ALA A 98 10.87 0.83 -13.71
N ILE A 99 11.24 -0.19 -14.50
CA ILE A 99 12.07 -1.31 -14.04
C ILE A 99 13.45 -0.86 -13.50
N PRO A 100 14.26 -0.08 -14.23
CA PRO A 100 15.56 0.35 -13.70
C PRO A 100 15.42 1.25 -12.46
N LEU A 101 14.37 2.09 -12.38
CA LEU A 101 14.07 2.91 -11.21
C LEU A 101 13.66 2.07 -10.00
N GLY A 102 12.80 1.06 -10.17
CA GLY A 102 12.41 0.12 -9.12
C GLY A 102 13.63 -0.63 -8.55
N LYS A 103 14.52 -1.10 -9.43
CA LYS A 103 15.80 -1.72 -9.01
C LYS A 103 16.71 -0.74 -8.27
N ALA A 104 16.75 0.53 -8.69
CA ALA A 104 17.53 1.56 -7.99
C ALA A 104 16.98 1.83 -6.59
N LEU A 105 15.66 1.96 -6.45
CA LEU A 105 15.00 2.14 -5.15
C LEU A 105 15.31 0.98 -4.21
N ILE A 106 15.17 -0.27 -4.67
CA ILE A 106 15.52 -1.47 -3.88
C ILE A 106 16.97 -1.40 -3.39
N ARG A 107 17.94 -1.07 -4.24
CA ARG A 107 19.35 -0.98 -3.84
C ARG A 107 19.60 0.10 -2.79
N LEU A 108 18.96 1.26 -2.91
CA LEU A 108 19.10 2.34 -1.93
C LEU A 108 18.48 1.96 -0.58
N GLU A 109 17.33 1.30 -0.58
CA GLU A 109 16.68 0.77 0.62
C GLU A 109 17.54 -0.33 1.29
N VAL A 110 18.20 -1.20 0.50
CA VAL A 110 19.19 -2.16 1.03
C VAL A 110 20.34 -1.43 1.72
N SER A 111 20.89 -0.37 1.11
CA SER A 111 21.98 0.41 1.67
C SER A 111 21.58 1.10 2.98
N LEU A 112 20.41 1.73 3.01
CA LEU A 112 19.86 2.37 4.21
C LEU A 112 19.68 1.34 5.34
N ASN A 113 19.07 0.19 5.03
CA ASN A 113 18.87 -0.90 5.98
C ASN A 113 20.20 -1.42 6.54
N ALA A 114 21.20 -1.65 5.70
CA ALA A 114 22.52 -2.15 6.12
C ALA A 114 23.22 -1.16 7.05
N GLN A 115 23.23 0.13 6.74
CA GLN A 115 23.92 1.13 7.58
C GLN A 115 23.27 1.33 8.95
N PHE A 116 21.95 1.17 9.05
CA PHE A 116 21.28 1.09 10.34
C PHE A 116 21.64 -0.19 11.10
N SER A 117 21.64 -1.34 10.42
CA SER A 117 22.01 -2.62 11.03
C SER A 117 23.44 -2.64 11.56
N ASP A 118 24.37 -2.02 10.83
CA ASP A 118 25.80 -2.01 11.14
C ASP A 118 26.18 -0.88 12.11
N GLY A 119 25.26 0.05 12.40
CA GLY A 119 25.52 1.20 13.28
C GLY A 119 26.50 2.23 12.70
N THR A 120 26.67 2.25 11.38
CA THR A 120 27.64 3.12 10.67
C THR A 120 27.05 4.43 10.17
N LEU A 121 25.73 4.60 10.30
CA LEU A 121 25.00 5.73 9.71
C LEU A 121 25.23 7.03 10.49
N SER A 122 25.77 8.04 9.80
CA SER A 122 25.84 9.43 10.31
C SER A 122 24.60 10.24 9.92
N ALA A 123 24.33 11.34 10.61
CA ALA A 123 23.23 12.24 10.26
C ALA A 123 23.36 12.81 8.83
N GLY A 124 24.58 13.14 8.39
CA GLY A 124 24.84 13.64 7.04
C GLY A 124 24.60 12.56 5.98
N THR A 125 25.08 11.34 6.22
CA THR A 125 24.88 10.20 5.31
C THR A 125 23.40 9.82 5.22
N LEU A 126 22.67 9.84 6.35
CA LEU A 126 21.23 9.63 6.37
C LEU A 126 20.51 10.65 5.49
N GLN A 127 20.83 11.94 5.61
CA GLN A 127 20.21 12.98 4.81
C GLN A 127 20.45 12.77 3.30
N GLN A 128 21.69 12.41 2.92
CA GLN A 128 22.04 12.14 1.52
C GLN A 128 21.28 10.93 0.96
N LEU A 129 21.29 9.81 1.67
CA LEU A 129 20.57 8.60 1.25
C LEU A 129 19.07 8.84 1.08
N LEU A 130 18.45 9.56 2.01
CA LEU A 130 17.02 9.87 1.91
C LEU A 130 16.71 10.78 0.71
N GLN A 131 17.59 11.74 0.39
CA GLN A 131 17.44 12.56 -0.80
C GLN A 131 17.53 11.72 -2.09
N GLU A 132 18.47 10.77 -2.16
CA GLU A 132 18.61 9.87 -3.30
C GLU A 132 17.40 8.92 -3.44
N ILE A 133 16.94 8.33 -2.33
CA ILE A 133 15.76 7.45 -2.28
C ILE A 133 14.54 8.19 -2.80
N GLU A 134 14.28 9.39 -2.28
CA GLU A 134 13.09 10.16 -2.63
C GLU A 134 13.18 10.75 -4.04
N ALA A 135 14.37 11.04 -4.56
CA ALA A 135 14.55 11.39 -5.96
C ALA A 135 14.14 10.22 -6.89
N VAL A 136 14.64 9.01 -6.63
CA VAL A 136 14.26 7.81 -7.41
C VAL A 136 12.76 7.51 -7.29
N ARG A 137 12.20 7.67 -6.09
CA ARG A 137 10.77 7.48 -5.85
C ARG A 137 9.92 8.52 -6.58
N ALA A 138 10.36 9.77 -6.64
CA ALA A 138 9.71 10.82 -7.41
C ALA A 138 9.71 10.50 -8.91
N ASP A 139 10.84 10.05 -9.45
CA ASP A 139 10.95 9.63 -10.85
C ASP A 139 10.05 8.43 -11.15
N LEU A 140 10.04 7.43 -10.28
CA LEU A 140 9.17 6.25 -10.43
C LEU A 140 7.69 6.65 -10.41
N ARG A 141 7.31 7.57 -9.51
CA ARG A 141 5.95 8.11 -9.43
C ARG A 141 5.59 8.90 -10.69
N TYR A 142 6.52 9.70 -11.21
CA TYR A 142 6.34 10.44 -12.46
C TYR A 142 6.07 9.50 -13.63
N VAL A 143 6.87 8.44 -13.82
CA VAL A 143 6.71 7.48 -14.92
C VAL A 143 5.30 6.88 -14.93
N HIS A 144 4.77 6.47 -13.77
CA HIS A 144 3.42 5.93 -13.71
C HIS A 144 2.33 7.00 -13.93
N LEU A 145 2.45 8.18 -13.31
CA LEU A 145 1.46 9.25 -13.51
C LEU A 145 1.45 9.79 -14.94
N ALA A 146 2.61 9.90 -15.59
CA ALA A 146 2.74 10.31 -16.98
C ALA A 146 2.05 9.31 -17.92
N ALA A 147 2.19 8.00 -17.68
CA ALA A 147 1.47 7.00 -18.45
C ALA A 147 -0.06 7.12 -18.31
N HIS A 148 -0.56 7.40 -17.11
CA HIS A 148 -1.97 7.71 -16.92
C HIS A 148 -2.36 9.00 -17.66
N LEU A 149 -1.56 10.07 -17.57
CA LEU A 149 -1.82 11.36 -18.23
C LEU A 149 -1.89 11.25 -19.75
N GLU A 150 -1.04 10.42 -20.37
CA GLU A 150 -0.99 10.21 -21.82
C GLU A 150 -2.16 9.33 -22.33
N THR A 151 -2.68 8.42 -21.50
CA THR A 151 -3.67 7.41 -21.92
C THR A 151 -4.98 7.98 -22.50
N PRO A 152 -5.63 9.00 -21.90
CA PRO A 152 -6.89 9.56 -22.40
C PRO A 152 -6.84 10.05 -23.85
N ALA A 153 -5.69 10.55 -24.32
CA ALA A 153 -5.54 11.06 -25.69
C ALA A 153 -5.67 9.96 -26.77
N ILE A 154 -5.58 8.69 -26.37
CA ILE A 154 -5.71 7.53 -27.26
C ILE A 154 -7.14 6.99 -27.26
N LEU A 155 -7.95 7.31 -26.25
CA LEU A 155 -9.27 6.74 -26.02
C LEU A 155 -10.39 7.73 -26.39
N THR A 156 -11.58 7.20 -26.65
CA THR A 156 -12.78 8.04 -26.74
C THR A 156 -13.33 8.34 -25.34
N PRO A 157 -14.09 9.44 -25.17
CA PRO A 157 -14.78 9.70 -23.90
C PRO A 157 -15.72 8.57 -23.46
N GLU A 158 -16.31 7.83 -24.41
CA GLU A 158 -17.16 6.67 -24.11
C GLU A 158 -16.35 5.50 -23.54
N GLN A 159 -15.18 5.20 -24.10
CA GLN A 159 -14.27 4.17 -23.57
C GLN A 159 -13.81 4.49 -22.15
N ILE A 160 -13.51 5.76 -21.85
CA ILE A 160 -13.13 6.20 -20.49
C ILE A 160 -14.31 6.05 -19.51
N ARG A 161 -15.54 6.37 -19.94
CA ARG A 161 -16.73 6.12 -19.09
C ARG A 161 -16.94 4.64 -18.83
N HIS A 162 -16.82 3.79 -19.85
CA HIS A 162 -16.96 2.34 -19.70
C HIS A 162 -15.87 1.78 -18.76
N TYR A 163 -14.61 2.21 -18.94
CA TYR A 163 -13.52 1.91 -18.02
C TYR A 163 -13.90 2.21 -16.56
N ASN A 164 -14.35 3.44 -16.28
CA ASN A 164 -14.69 3.85 -14.91
C ASN A 164 -15.85 3.04 -14.32
N GLN A 165 -16.80 2.61 -15.14
CA GLN A 165 -17.88 1.71 -14.72
C GLN A 165 -17.34 0.32 -14.35
N LEU A 166 -16.52 -0.30 -15.22
CA LEU A 166 -15.92 -1.62 -14.96
C LEU A 166 -15.02 -1.62 -13.73
N ARG A 167 -14.35 -0.50 -13.47
CA ARG A 167 -13.48 -0.32 -12.30
C ARG A 167 -14.23 0.02 -11.02
N GLY A 168 -15.54 0.26 -11.09
CA GLY A 168 -16.38 0.56 -9.93
C GLY A 168 -16.23 2.00 -9.41
N TYR A 169 -15.67 2.92 -10.20
CA TYR A 169 -15.44 4.32 -9.80
C TYR A 169 -16.66 5.24 -10.00
N GLY A 170 -17.77 4.71 -10.52
CA GLY A 170 -18.98 5.48 -10.79
C GLY A 170 -19.99 5.57 -9.63
N ASN A 171 -19.76 4.88 -8.51
CA ASN A 171 -20.73 4.78 -7.41
C ASN A 171 -20.21 5.42 -6.14
N ASP A 172 -21.06 6.19 -5.46
CA ASP A 172 -20.76 6.72 -4.12
C ASP A 172 -20.84 5.56 -3.09
N PRO A 173 -19.71 5.17 -2.46
CA PRO A 173 -19.68 4.09 -1.48
C PRO A 173 -20.44 4.45 -0.19
N CYS A 174 -20.68 5.74 0.07
CA CYS A 174 -21.43 6.21 1.22
C CYS A 174 -22.95 6.03 1.06
N GLN A 175 -23.42 5.97 -0.19
CA GLN A 175 -24.83 5.76 -0.53
C GLN A 175 -25.14 4.29 -0.85
N HIS A 176 -24.13 3.50 -1.23
CA HIS A 176 -24.31 2.14 -1.71
C HIS A 176 -23.51 1.13 -0.87
N VAL A 177 -24.08 0.72 0.27
CA VAL A 177 -23.53 -0.38 1.08
C VAL A 177 -23.87 -1.72 0.41
N PRO A 178 -22.87 -2.56 0.03
CA PRO A 178 -23.15 -3.84 -0.60
C PRO A 178 -23.89 -4.80 0.33
N LYS A 179 -24.76 -5.65 -0.23
CA LYS A 179 -25.50 -6.67 0.53
C LYS A 179 -24.52 -7.54 1.32
N GLY A 180 -24.83 -7.78 2.60
CA GLY A 180 -23.98 -8.58 3.51
C GLY A 180 -22.88 -7.79 4.24
N HIS A 181 -22.73 -6.48 3.98
CA HIS A 181 -21.80 -5.64 4.73
C HIS A 181 -22.52 -4.89 5.85
N ASN A 182 -21.83 -4.72 7.00
CA ASN A 182 -22.31 -3.84 8.05
C ASN A 182 -22.25 -2.38 7.56
N PRO A 183 -23.38 -1.63 7.55
CA PRO A 183 -23.42 -0.27 7.02
C PRO A 183 -22.49 0.71 7.74
N GLU A 184 -22.35 0.62 9.05
CA GLU A 184 -21.52 1.53 9.84
C GLU A 184 -20.03 1.29 9.60
N MET A 185 -19.59 0.02 9.63
CA MET A 185 -18.19 -0.31 9.34
C MET A 185 -17.82 0.04 7.90
N TRP A 186 -18.70 -0.26 6.94
CA TRP A 186 -18.48 0.07 5.53
C TRP A 186 -18.28 1.58 5.33
N LYS A 187 -19.20 2.39 5.90
CA LYS A 187 -19.13 3.85 5.83
C LYS A 187 -17.84 4.38 6.47
N ARG A 188 -17.47 3.89 7.65
CA ARG A 188 -16.23 4.27 8.32
C ARG A 188 -14.99 3.94 7.49
N HIS A 189 -14.93 2.74 6.89
CA HIS A 189 -13.80 2.34 6.03
C HIS A 189 -13.65 3.23 4.78
N HIS A 190 -14.74 3.79 4.28
CA HIS A 190 -14.76 4.65 3.09
C HIS A 190 -14.75 6.15 3.43
N GLY A 191 -14.52 6.52 4.69
CA GLY A 191 -14.47 7.93 5.11
C GLY A 191 -15.81 8.66 5.03
N CYS A 192 -16.91 7.90 4.98
CA CYS A 192 -18.26 8.42 5.12
C CYS A 192 -18.48 8.70 6.60
N GLY A 193 -18.79 9.96 6.95
CA GLY A 193 -18.84 10.49 8.31
C GLY A 193 -19.54 9.63 9.35
#